data_AF-A0A1Q7NBX2-F1
#
_entry.id   AF-A0A1Q7NBX2-F1
#
_cell.length_a   1.000
_cell.length_b   1.000
_cell.length_c   1.000
_cell.angle_alpha   90.00
_cell.angle_beta   90.00
_cell.angle_gamma   90.00
#
_symmetry.space_group_name_H-M   'P 1'
#
loop_
_entity.id
_entity.type
_entity.pdbx_description
1 polymer ?
#
loop_
_entity_poly.entity_id
_entity_poly.type
_entity_poly.pdbx_seq_one_letter_code
_entity_poly.pdbx_strand_id
1 'polypeptide(L)'
;MDAALRRAGVKARGGAAPSAVAQLFGGDTSKAARDSAADANAPGVLSSLLFQGQLPGEYLVPEEQWPLVDSLVQRPDVKAAMPRGIELRWGAASESRGARAYRALYAVESKPIITGEELVKAVARRDPVTNQSIVPFQLSHRGARRFSDETARHINDYMAIILDGRVQGQPPVIRGQIGANGQIELGNKSLQEASDLALVLRAGALPAPLSIIEERTIGPSLGADSIKDGVTAGVVGVVLVVVIMVGYYRMSGALAVAALTLYCLFTLAGLAAFGFTLTLPGLAGFVLSIGIAVDANVLIFERIREELVHGKSLRLAVDDGFLHAMNAIVDSNVSTVLTALILYAVGTGPVQGFAITLIIGIAASMVSAIFVVKTLFLMWLNWRPDMVTLSI
;
A
#
# COMPACT_ATOMS: atom_id res chain seq x y z
N MET A 1 -25.72 -5.10 -14.77
CA MET A 1 -26.33 -3.83 -15.20
C MET A 1 -27.82 -3.83 -14.82
N ASP A 2 -28.18 -3.84 -13.55
CA ASP A 2 -27.92 -2.90 -12.42
C ASP A 2 -28.97 -1.81 -12.29
N ALA A 3 -29.49 -1.72 -11.06
CA ALA A 3 -30.65 -0.97 -10.59
C ALA A 3 -30.57 0.56 -10.78
N ALA A 4 -29.50 1.08 -11.39
CA ALA A 4 -29.34 2.48 -11.76
C ALA A 4 -30.33 2.92 -12.86
N LEU A 5 -30.65 2.05 -13.82
CA LEU A 5 -31.56 2.36 -14.93
C LEU A 5 -33.05 2.43 -14.52
N ARG A 6 -33.43 1.88 -13.35
CA ARG A 6 -34.79 1.99 -12.81
C ARG A 6 -35.05 3.31 -12.06
N ARG A 7 -34.01 4.01 -11.60
CA ARG A 7 -34.17 5.34 -10.97
C ARG A 7 -34.33 6.48 -11.98
N ALA A 8 -34.03 6.24 -13.26
CA ALA A 8 -34.12 7.24 -14.33
C ALA A 8 -35.49 7.31 -15.04
N GLY A 9 -36.55 6.69 -14.49
CA GLY A 9 -37.93 6.92 -14.95
C GLY A 9 -38.29 6.36 -16.33
N VAL A 10 -37.49 5.44 -16.90
CA VAL A 10 -37.76 4.86 -18.21
C VAL A 10 -38.68 3.64 -18.08
N LYS A 11 -39.96 3.81 -18.44
CA LYS A 11 -40.93 2.71 -18.61
C LYS A 11 -40.61 1.93 -19.89
N ALA A 12 -40.30 0.65 -19.75
CA ALA A 12 -40.34 -0.30 -20.86
C ALA A 12 -41.79 -0.65 -21.19
N ARG A 13 -42.16 -0.58 -22.48
CA ARG A 13 -43.35 -1.25 -23.02
C ARG A 13 -42.86 -2.18 -24.13
N GLY A 14 -43.04 -3.48 -23.93
CA GLY A 14 -42.68 -4.52 -24.89
C GLY A 14 -43.67 -4.64 -26.03
N GLY A 15 -43.21 -5.21 -27.13
CA GLY A 15 -44.04 -5.74 -28.22
C GLY A 15 -43.36 -5.73 -29.59
N ALA A 16 -42.75 -6.87 -29.95
CA ALA A 16 -42.48 -7.43 -31.29
C ALA A 16 -41.73 -6.57 -32.35
N ALA A 17 -40.56 -7.10 -32.77
CA ALA A 17 -39.90 -6.78 -34.04
C ALA A 17 -40.51 -7.64 -35.19
N PRO A 18 -40.15 -7.48 -36.48
CA PRO A 18 -39.25 -6.49 -37.09
C PRO A 18 -39.78 -5.91 -38.44
N SER A 19 -39.79 -4.59 -38.65
CA SER A 19 -39.84 -4.03 -40.03
C SER A 19 -39.71 -2.51 -40.07
N ALA A 20 -38.54 -1.95 -39.72
CA ALA A 20 -38.19 -0.57 -40.13
C ALA A 20 -36.71 -0.20 -39.91
N VAL A 21 -35.78 -1.15 -39.85
CA VAL A 21 -34.33 -0.82 -39.91
C VAL A 21 -33.84 -0.79 -41.38
N ALA A 22 -34.74 -1.05 -42.33
CA ALA A 22 -34.51 -0.99 -43.77
C ALA A 22 -34.40 0.44 -44.35
N GLN A 23 -34.27 1.48 -43.51
CA GLN A 23 -34.10 2.87 -43.95
C GLN A 23 -32.78 3.51 -43.50
N LEU A 24 -31.90 2.76 -42.83
CA LEU A 24 -30.56 3.24 -42.44
C LEU A 24 -29.47 2.98 -43.48
N PHE A 25 -29.83 2.35 -44.61
CA PHE A 25 -28.97 2.24 -45.79
C PHE A 25 -29.74 2.75 -47.01
N GLY A 26 -29.60 4.05 -47.28
CA GLY A 26 -30.11 4.65 -48.51
C GLY A 26 -29.21 4.29 -49.69
N GLY A 27 -29.78 3.59 -50.67
CA GLY A 27 -29.17 3.32 -51.97
C GLY A 27 -30.09 2.41 -52.78
N ASP A 28 -30.92 3.01 -53.63
CA ASP A 28 -31.80 2.35 -54.59
C ASP A 28 -31.12 1.18 -55.30
N THR A 29 -31.69 -0.02 -55.18
CA THR A 29 -31.47 -1.10 -56.13
C THR A 29 -32.76 -1.32 -56.91
N SER A 30 -32.98 -0.48 -57.92
CA SER A 30 -33.67 -0.94 -59.11
C SER A 30 -32.64 -1.17 -60.22
N LYS A 31 -32.66 -2.39 -60.75
CA LYS A 31 -31.89 -2.94 -61.88
C LYS A 31 -30.49 -3.53 -61.62
N ALA A 32 -30.55 -4.87 -61.62
CA ALA A 32 -29.78 -5.77 -62.47
C ALA A 32 -28.41 -6.24 -61.96
N ALA A 33 -28.37 -7.55 -61.72
CA ALA A 33 -27.19 -8.38 -61.62
C ALA A 33 -26.08 -7.97 -62.60
N ARG A 34 -24.90 -7.65 -62.07
CA ARG A 34 -23.63 -7.83 -62.77
C ARG A 34 -22.56 -8.27 -61.77
N ASP A 35 -22.09 -9.48 -61.98
CA ASP A 35 -20.82 -9.99 -61.48
C ASP A 35 -19.72 -8.94 -61.67
N SER A 36 -18.91 -8.71 -60.64
CA SER A 36 -17.49 -8.42 -60.84
C SER A 36 -16.73 -8.57 -59.53
N ALA A 37 -15.65 -9.34 -59.58
CA ALA A 37 -14.64 -9.54 -58.54
C ALA A 37 -13.81 -8.26 -58.26
N ALA A 38 -14.44 -7.08 -58.30
CA ALA A 38 -13.81 -5.77 -58.16
C ALA A 38 -14.11 -5.08 -56.82
N ASP A 39 -15.15 -5.48 -56.09
CA ASP A 39 -15.54 -4.87 -54.81
C ASP A 39 -14.80 -5.41 -53.58
N ALA A 40 -13.91 -6.39 -53.75
CA ALA A 40 -13.10 -6.94 -52.65
C ALA A 40 -11.96 -6.00 -52.19
N ASN A 41 -11.72 -4.90 -52.89
CA ASN A 41 -10.61 -3.96 -52.64
C ASN A 41 -11.04 -2.60 -52.07
N ALA A 42 -12.28 -2.45 -51.58
CA ALA A 42 -12.65 -1.26 -50.81
C ALA A 42 -11.99 -1.35 -49.40
N PRO A 43 -11.18 -0.36 -48.98
CA PRO A 43 -10.57 -0.39 -47.66
C PRO A 43 -11.69 -0.36 -46.60
N GLY A 44 -11.87 -1.48 -45.90
CA GLY A 44 -12.84 -1.58 -44.79
C GLY A 44 -12.58 -0.53 -43.71
N VAL A 45 -13.61 -0.21 -42.91
CA VAL A 45 -13.57 0.84 -41.87
C VAL A 45 -12.38 0.73 -40.91
N LEU A 46 -11.87 -0.48 -40.66
CA LEU A 46 -10.66 -0.69 -39.88
C LEU A 46 -9.41 -0.17 -40.61
N SER A 47 -9.25 -0.51 -41.90
CA SER A 47 -8.05 -0.17 -42.68
C SER A 47 -7.89 1.33 -42.93
N SER A 48 -8.97 2.11 -42.92
CA SER A 48 -8.90 3.58 -43.06
C SER A 48 -8.46 4.29 -41.78
N LEU A 49 -8.52 3.61 -40.63
CA LEU A 49 -8.10 4.13 -39.32
C LEU A 49 -6.66 3.71 -38.96
N LEU A 50 -6.04 2.85 -39.76
CA LEU A 50 -4.67 2.37 -39.58
C LEU A 50 -3.73 3.12 -40.51
N PHE A 51 -2.81 3.90 -39.96
CA PHE A 51 -1.72 4.51 -40.71
C PHE A 51 -0.50 3.59 -40.67
N GLN A 52 0.27 3.44 -41.75
CA GLN A 52 1.50 2.64 -41.68
C GLN A 52 2.55 3.31 -40.78
N GLY A 53 3.14 2.51 -39.90
CA GLY A 53 4.26 2.89 -39.05
C GLY A 53 5.60 2.95 -39.78
N GLN A 54 6.67 3.11 -39.02
CA GLN A 54 8.03 3.07 -39.58
C GLN A 54 8.55 1.62 -39.66
N LEU A 55 8.01 0.74 -38.82
CA LEU A 55 8.42 -0.66 -38.76
C LEU A 55 7.50 -1.55 -39.62
N PRO A 56 8.03 -2.63 -40.23
CA PRO A 56 7.21 -3.66 -40.84
C PRO A 56 6.21 -4.23 -39.83
N GLY A 57 4.92 -4.24 -40.17
CA GLY A 57 3.85 -4.73 -39.30
C GLY A 57 3.44 -3.78 -38.17
N GLU A 58 3.97 -2.55 -38.13
CA GLU A 58 3.51 -1.49 -37.25
C GLU A 58 2.45 -0.64 -37.94
N TYR A 59 1.34 -0.42 -37.22
CA TYR A 59 0.27 0.48 -37.62
C TYR A 59 0.09 1.53 -36.54
N LEU A 60 -0.11 2.78 -36.93
CA LEU A 60 -0.33 3.91 -36.04
C LEU A 60 -1.81 4.26 -36.05
N VAL A 61 -2.35 4.42 -34.84
CA VAL A 61 -3.75 4.79 -34.63
C VAL A 61 -3.79 6.08 -33.83
N PRO A 62 -4.53 7.11 -34.24
CA PRO A 62 -4.70 8.30 -33.41
C PRO A 62 -5.21 7.92 -32.02
N GLU A 63 -4.61 8.47 -30.96
CA GLU A 63 -4.93 8.11 -29.57
C GLU A 63 -6.43 8.28 -29.26
N GLU A 64 -7.08 9.29 -29.85
CA GLU A 64 -8.51 9.56 -29.73
C GLU A 64 -9.40 8.44 -30.32
N GLN A 65 -8.90 7.72 -31.31
CA GLN A 65 -9.61 6.66 -32.04
C GLN A 65 -9.27 5.26 -31.51
N TRP A 66 -8.32 5.15 -30.56
CA TRP A 66 -7.90 3.88 -29.98
C TRP A 66 -9.06 3.03 -29.45
N PRO A 67 -10.03 3.55 -28.65
CA PRO A 67 -11.14 2.74 -28.14
C PRO A 67 -12.02 2.16 -29.25
N LEU A 68 -12.20 2.92 -30.34
CA LEU A 68 -12.97 2.47 -31.50
C LEU A 68 -12.23 1.35 -32.23
N VAL A 69 -10.94 1.55 -32.53
CA VAL A 69 -10.15 0.53 -33.24
C VAL A 69 -10.00 -0.74 -32.40
N ASP A 70 -9.82 -0.63 -31.08
CA ASP A 70 -9.78 -1.79 -30.19
C ASP A 70 -11.08 -2.60 -30.24
N SER A 71 -12.23 -1.93 -30.22
CA SER A 71 -13.53 -2.60 -30.37
C SER A 71 -13.67 -3.32 -31.72
N LEU A 72 -13.14 -2.73 -32.81
CA LEU A 72 -13.19 -3.30 -34.16
C LEU A 72 -12.26 -4.52 -34.32
N VAL A 73 -11.03 -4.44 -33.80
CA VAL A 73 -10.05 -5.55 -33.82
C VAL A 73 -10.56 -6.76 -33.04
N GLN A 74 -11.35 -6.52 -31.98
CA GLN A 74 -11.91 -7.60 -31.18
C GLN A 74 -13.09 -8.33 -31.83
N ARG A 75 -13.66 -7.80 -32.93
CA ARG A 75 -14.83 -8.41 -33.56
C ARG A 75 -14.50 -9.77 -34.21
N PRO A 76 -15.44 -10.74 -34.19
CA PRO A 76 -15.20 -12.08 -34.74
C PRO A 76 -14.89 -12.11 -36.23
N ASP A 77 -15.50 -11.21 -37.01
CA ASP A 77 -15.27 -11.07 -38.45
C ASP A 77 -13.84 -10.63 -38.77
N VAL A 78 -13.30 -9.67 -38.01
CA VAL A 78 -11.92 -9.22 -38.15
C VAL A 78 -10.94 -10.31 -37.71
N LYS A 79 -11.20 -10.97 -36.58
CA LYS A 79 -10.35 -12.10 -36.11
C LYS A 79 -10.31 -13.25 -37.10
N ALA A 80 -11.42 -13.56 -37.78
CA ALA A 80 -11.48 -14.62 -38.78
C ALA A 80 -10.73 -14.26 -40.08
N ALA A 81 -10.62 -12.97 -40.41
CA ALA A 81 -9.89 -12.48 -41.58
C ALA A 81 -8.36 -12.38 -41.35
N MET A 82 -7.89 -12.46 -40.11
CA MET A 82 -6.46 -12.38 -39.80
C MET A 82 -5.69 -13.61 -40.29
N PRO A 83 -4.47 -13.44 -40.84
CA PRO A 83 -3.59 -14.55 -41.17
C PRO A 83 -3.34 -15.45 -39.96
N ARG A 84 -3.29 -16.77 -40.18
CA ARG A 84 -3.01 -17.72 -39.10
C ARG A 84 -1.60 -17.47 -38.53
N GLY A 85 -1.51 -17.40 -37.20
CA GLY A 85 -0.26 -17.21 -36.49
C GLY A 85 0.16 -15.74 -36.31
N ILE A 86 -0.68 -14.77 -36.68
CA ILE A 86 -0.46 -13.35 -36.40
C ILE A 86 -1.51 -12.83 -35.41
N GLU A 87 -1.05 -12.12 -34.39
CA GLU A 87 -1.87 -11.39 -33.42
C GLU A 87 -1.57 -9.89 -33.47
N LEU A 88 -2.60 -9.07 -33.22
CA LEU A 88 -2.43 -7.63 -33.07
C LEU A 88 -2.27 -7.28 -31.60
N ARG A 89 -1.21 -6.54 -31.27
CA ARG A 89 -0.89 -6.11 -29.91
C ARG A 89 -0.62 -4.61 -29.87
N TRP A 90 -1.25 -3.93 -28.92
CA TRP A 90 -1.06 -2.50 -28.70
C TRP A 90 0.31 -2.20 -28.06
N GLY A 91 0.94 -1.10 -28.45
CA GLY A 91 2.08 -0.53 -27.74
C GLY A 91 1.69 0.00 -26.36
N ALA A 92 2.61 -0.08 -25.41
CA ALA A 92 2.37 0.37 -24.03
C ALA A 92 2.32 1.90 -23.90
N ALA A 93 3.06 2.62 -24.74
CA ALA A 93 3.14 4.08 -24.71
C ALA A 93 2.41 4.72 -25.90
N SER A 94 1.98 5.97 -25.72
CA SER A 94 1.56 6.84 -26.83
C SER A 94 2.77 7.60 -27.36
N GLU A 95 2.90 7.69 -28.67
CA GLU A 95 3.92 8.47 -29.36
C GLU A 95 3.32 9.77 -29.90
N SER A 96 3.96 10.90 -29.58
CA SER A 96 3.60 12.18 -30.19
C SER A 96 4.29 12.31 -31.54
N ARG A 97 3.51 12.48 -32.62
CA ARG A 97 4.02 12.80 -33.95
C ARG A 97 3.41 14.12 -34.41
N GLY A 98 4.19 15.20 -34.31
CA GLY A 98 3.73 16.56 -34.59
C GLY A 98 2.72 17.03 -33.55
N ALA A 99 1.54 17.48 -33.99
CA ALA A 99 0.48 17.99 -33.11
C ALA A 99 -0.50 16.91 -32.61
N ARG A 100 -0.31 15.63 -32.99
CA ARG A 100 -1.23 14.53 -32.64
C ARG A 100 -0.51 13.39 -31.95
N ALA A 101 -1.20 12.76 -31.01
CA ALA A 101 -0.75 11.56 -30.31
C ALA A 101 -1.25 10.31 -31.05
N TYR A 102 -0.38 9.31 -31.17
CA TYR A 102 -0.67 8.04 -31.82
C TYR A 102 -0.28 6.89 -30.90
N ARG A 103 -1.04 5.79 -30.96
CA ARG A 103 -0.66 4.52 -30.36
C ARG A 103 -0.33 3.52 -31.46
N ALA A 104 0.81 2.86 -31.31
CA ALA A 104 1.22 1.80 -32.22
C ALA A 104 0.42 0.52 -31.97
N LEU A 105 0.09 -0.16 -33.05
CA LEU A 105 -0.54 -1.47 -33.12
C LEU A 105 0.40 -2.37 -33.93
N TYR A 106 0.98 -3.36 -33.27
CA TYR A 106 1.95 -4.26 -33.88
C TYR A 106 1.29 -5.57 -34.27
N ALA A 107 1.51 -6.01 -35.50
CA ALA A 107 1.28 -7.38 -35.94
C ALA A 107 2.47 -8.23 -35.51
N VAL A 108 2.25 -9.13 -34.55
CA VAL A 108 3.27 -10.01 -33.97
C VAL A 108 2.90 -11.46 -34.19
N GLU A 109 3.89 -12.36 -34.22
CA GLU A 109 3.62 -13.79 -34.26
C GLU A 109 2.96 -14.26 -32.96
N SER A 110 1.94 -15.12 -33.08
CA SER A 110 1.21 -15.67 -31.92
C SER A 110 2.07 -16.58 -31.04
N LYS A 111 3.11 -17.21 -31.63
CA LYS A 111 3.97 -18.17 -30.91
C LYS A 111 5.15 -17.44 -30.26
N PRO A 112 5.25 -17.39 -28.92
CA PRO A 112 6.37 -16.74 -28.27
C PRO A 112 7.67 -17.54 -28.46
N ILE A 113 8.77 -16.83 -28.75
CA ILE A 113 10.13 -17.38 -28.82
C ILE A 113 10.54 -17.93 -27.45
N ILE A 114 10.48 -17.08 -26.43
CA ILE A 114 10.69 -17.41 -25.01
C ILE A 114 9.66 -16.67 -24.14
N THR A 115 9.43 -17.17 -22.94
CA THR A 115 8.58 -16.55 -21.92
C THR A 115 9.42 -16.10 -20.74
N GLY A 116 8.83 -15.28 -19.85
CA GLY A 116 9.51 -14.80 -18.64
C GLY A 116 9.97 -15.90 -17.68
N GLU A 117 9.40 -17.11 -17.76
CA GLU A 117 9.82 -18.28 -16.96
C GLU A 117 11.26 -18.71 -17.24
N GLU A 118 11.75 -18.43 -18.46
CA GLU A 118 13.10 -18.78 -18.89
C GLU A 118 14.14 -17.70 -18.53
N LEU A 119 13.71 -16.61 -17.88
CA LEU A 119 14.57 -15.50 -17.47
C LEU A 119 15.09 -15.70 -16.04
N VAL A 120 16.42 -15.83 -15.90
CA VAL A 120 17.08 -16.04 -14.59
C VAL A 120 17.42 -14.70 -13.93
N LYS A 121 17.84 -13.72 -14.73
CA LYS A 121 18.31 -12.43 -14.23
C LYS A 121 18.08 -11.33 -15.27
N ALA A 122 17.65 -10.16 -14.83
CA ALA A 122 17.65 -8.93 -15.62
C ALA A 122 17.98 -7.76 -14.69
N VAL A 123 18.95 -6.92 -15.07
CA VAL A 123 19.39 -5.80 -14.24
C VAL A 123 19.65 -4.59 -15.13
N ALA A 124 18.99 -3.48 -14.85
CA ALA A 124 19.24 -2.22 -15.55
C ALA A 124 20.63 -1.66 -15.20
N ARG A 125 21.37 -1.22 -16.22
CA ARG A 125 22.66 -0.54 -16.08
C ARG A 125 22.80 0.50 -17.19
N ARG A 126 23.72 1.45 -17.01
CA ARG A 126 24.24 2.23 -18.14
C ARG A 126 25.42 1.51 -18.76
N ASP A 127 25.43 1.43 -20.08
CA ASP A 127 26.59 0.98 -20.83
C ASP A 127 27.75 1.98 -20.63
N PRO A 128 28.92 1.54 -20.12
CA PRO A 128 30.08 2.41 -19.93
C PRO A 128 30.60 3.05 -21.22
N VAL A 129 30.36 2.43 -22.38
CA VAL A 129 30.90 2.90 -23.67
C VAL A 129 29.94 3.89 -24.33
N THR A 130 28.68 3.51 -24.48
CA THR A 130 27.68 4.33 -25.19
C THR A 130 26.93 5.30 -24.29
N ASN A 131 27.06 5.17 -22.96
CA ASN A 131 26.28 5.88 -21.94
C ASN A 131 24.75 5.72 -22.11
N GLN A 132 24.31 4.70 -22.85
CA GLN A 132 22.91 4.37 -23.06
C GLN A 132 22.39 3.46 -21.96
N SER A 133 21.08 3.51 -21.71
CA SER A 133 20.41 2.63 -20.76
C SER A 133 20.22 1.26 -21.38
N ILE A 134 20.73 0.23 -20.72
CA ILE A 134 20.67 -1.17 -21.17
C ILE A 134 20.10 -2.07 -20.07
N VAL A 135 19.44 -3.15 -20.48
CA VAL A 135 19.00 -4.23 -19.60
C VAL A 135 19.66 -5.53 -20.04
N PRO A 136 20.87 -5.83 -19.56
CA PRO A 136 21.45 -7.16 -19.68
C PRO A 136 20.57 -8.19 -18.99
N PHE A 137 20.35 -9.30 -19.67
CA PHE A 137 19.58 -10.41 -19.17
C PHE A 137 20.30 -11.74 -19.33
N GLN A 138 19.97 -12.68 -18.45
CA GLN A 138 20.48 -14.04 -18.45
C GLN A 138 19.31 -15.02 -18.49
N LEU A 139 19.39 -15.97 -19.41
CA LEU A 139 18.39 -17.02 -19.61
C LEU A 139 18.79 -18.31 -18.90
N SER A 140 17.79 -19.16 -18.66
CA SER A 140 17.99 -20.54 -18.22
C SER A 140 18.71 -21.34 -19.31
N HIS A 141 19.27 -22.51 -18.98
CA HIS A 141 19.92 -23.37 -19.97
C HIS A 141 18.97 -23.82 -21.09
N ARG A 142 17.68 -24.04 -20.77
CA ARG A 142 16.65 -24.41 -21.74
C ARG A 142 16.28 -23.22 -22.62
N GLY A 143 16.02 -22.07 -21.99
CA GLY A 143 15.73 -20.80 -22.67
C GLY A 143 16.86 -20.38 -23.61
N ALA A 144 18.11 -20.47 -23.16
CA ALA A 144 19.30 -20.10 -23.93
C ALA A 144 19.43 -20.89 -25.24
N ARG A 145 19.18 -22.20 -25.23
CA ARG A 145 19.22 -23.03 -26.44
C ARG A 145 18.13 -22.63 -27.42
N ARG A 146 16.89 -22.53 -26.93
CA ARG A 146 15.74 -22.16 -27.76
C ARG A 146 15.88 -20.76 -28.36
N PHE A 147 16.33 -19.79 -27.54
CA PHE A 147 16.55 -18.41 -27.97
C PHE A 147 17.70 -18.31 -28.98
N SER A 148 18.78 -19.04 -28.76
CA SER A 148 19.89 -19.16 -29.72
C SER A 148 19.43 -19.69 -31.07
N ASP A 149 18.66 -20.77 -31.10
CA ASP A 149 18.20 -21.38 -32.35
C ASP A 149 17.25 -20.48 -33.13
N GLU A 150 16.35 -19.77 -32.44
CA GLU A 150 15.40 -18.86 -33.08
C GLU A 150 16.06 -17.55 -33.53
N THR A 151 16.94 -16.95 -32.71
CA THR A 151 17.67 -15.72 -33.11
C THR A 151 18.64 -15.96 -34.26
N ALA A 152 19.20 -17.17 -34.39
CA ALA A 152 20.04 -17.53 -35.54
C ALA A 152 19.26 -17.57 -36.87
N ARG A 153 17.95 -17.83 -36.83
CA ARG A 153 17.09 -17.91 -38.03
C ARG A 153 16.46 -16.57 -38.41
N HIS A 154 16.35 -15.66 -37.45
CA HIS A 154 15.63 -14.38 -37.58
C HIS A 154 16.58 -13.17 -37.45
N ILE A 155 17.76 -13.26 -38.06
CA ILE A 155 18.74 -12.14 -38.04
C ILE A 155 18.21 -11.01 -38.93
N ASN A 156 18.25 -9.78 -38.42
CA ASN A 156 17.65 -8.56 -38.97
C ASN A 156 16.13 -8.44 -38.82
N ASP A 157 15.47 -9.39 -38.16
CA ASP A 157 14.05 -9.27 -37.83
C ASP A 157 13.84 -8.50 -36.51
N TYR A 158 12.63 -7.96 -36.35
CA TYR A 158 12.22 -7.24 -35.16
C TYR A 158 11.66 -8.21 -34.11
N MET A 159 12.12 -8.08 -32.87
CA MET A 159 11.68 -8.89 -31.75
C MET A 159 10.81 -8.06 -30.81
N ALA A 160 9.51 -8.32 -30.77
CA ALA A 160 8.60 -7.65 -29.84
C ALA A 160 8.77 -8.18 -28.41
N ILE A 161 8.89 -7.27 -27.44
CA ILE A 161 8.88 -7.58 -26.01
C ILE A 161 7.46 -7.30 -25.51
N ILE A 162 6.72 -8.36 -25.16
CA ILE A 162 5.31 -8.25 -24.78
C ILE A 162 5.16 -8.46 -23.27
N LEU A 163 4.46 -7.53 -22.63
CA LEU A 163 4.14 -7.55 -21.21
C LEU A 163 2.68 -7.12 -21.00
N ASP A 164 1.93 -7.88 -20.21
CA ASP A 164 0.48 -7.69 -19.98
C ASP A 164 -0.31 -7.53 -21.29
N GLY A 165 0.13 -8.25 -22.31
CA GLY A 165 -0.46 -8.21 -23.65
C GLY A 165 -0.18 -6.94 -24.46
N ARG A 166 0.75 -6.08 -24.01
CA ARG A 166 1.18 -4.86 -24.70
C ARG A 166 2.66 -4.92 -25.08
N VAL A 167 3.00 -4.38 -26.25
CA VAL A 167 4.39 -4.27 -26.73
C VAL A 167 5.10 -3.15 -25.97
N GLN A 168 6.23 -3.48 -25.36
CA GLN A 168 7.02 -2.58 -24.55
C GLN A 168 8.10 -1.90 -25.38
N GLY A 169 8.02 -0.58 -25.47
CA GLY A 169 8.93 0.22 -26.29
C GLY A 169 8.85 -0.14 -27.79
N GLN A 170 9.82 0.38 -28.54
CA GLN A 170 10.01 0.00 -29.93
C GLN A 170 10.67 -1.39 -29.99
N PRO A 171 10.11 -2.35 -30.76
CA PRO A 171 10.73 -3.66 -30.94
C PRO A 171 12.20 -3.55 -31.40
N PRO A 172 13.19 -4.12 -30.67
CA PRO A 172 14.58 -4.14 -31.11
C PRO A 172 14.83 -5.10 -32.28
N VAL A 173 15.87 -4.82 -33.07
CA VAL A 173 16.34 -5.69 -34.16
C VAL A 173 17.29 -6.75 -33.63
N ILE A 174 17.13 -8.00 -34.07
CA ILE A 174 18.05 -9.09 -33.79
C ILE A 174 19.31 -8.92 -34.65
N ARG A 175 20.41 -8.43 -34.05
CA ARG A 175 21.68 -8.18 -34.78
C ARG A 175 22.56 -9.42 -34.97
N GLY A 176 22.24 -10.52 -34.28
CA GLY A 176 23.01 -11.76 -34.32
C GLY A 176 22.43 -12.80 -33.39
N GLN A 177 23.04 -13.99 -33.37
CA GLN A 177 22.64 -15.09 -32.51
C GLN A 177 22.90 -14.75 -31.04
N ILE A 178 21.87 -14.91 -30.20
CA ILE A 178 21.94 -14.60 -28.77
C ILE A 178 21.79 -15.89 -27.96
N GLY A 179 22.83 -16.22 -27.19
CA GLY A 179 22.86 -17.40 -26.32
C GLY A 179 22.24 -17.16 -24.95
N ALA A 180 22.94 -17.61 -23.90
CA ALA A 180 22.47 -17.51 -22.52
C ALA A 180 22.46 -16.08 -21.96
N ASN A 181 23.27 -15.18 -22.52
CA ASN A 181 23.35 -13.79 -22.11
C ASN A 181 22.98 -12.91 -23.29
N GLY A 182 22.11 -11.94 -23.06
CA GLY A 182 21.73 -10.94 -24.05
C GLY A 182 21.61 -9.56 -23.41
N GLN A 183 21.39 -8.56 -24.25
CA GLN A 183 21.16 -7.19 -23.80
C GLN A 183 20.00 -6.56 -24.56
N ILE A 184 19.13 -5.85 -23.85
CA ILE A 184 18.12 -4.99 -24.44
C ILE A 184 18.66 -3.56 -24.40
N GLU A 185 18.82 -2.94 -25.56
CA GLU A 185 19.22 -1.54 -25.70
C GLU A 185 17.96 -0.67 -25.71
N LEU A 186 17.81 0.24 -24.73
CA LEU A 186 16.68 1.18 -24.68
C LEU A 186 17.02 2.55 -25.30
N GLY A 187 18.22 2.70 -25.88
CA GLY A 187 18.69 3.94 -26.48
C GLY A 187 18.73 5.10 -25.48
N ASN A 188 18.04 6.19 -25.81
CA ASN A 188 18.06 7.45 -25.03
C ASN A 188 17.10 7.46 -23.82
N LYS A 189 16.48 6.33 -23.48
CA LYS A 189 15.58 6.24 -22.31
C LYS A 189 16.33 6.37 -21.00
N SER A 190 15.61 6.81 -19.96
CA SER A 190 16.17 7.00 -18.64
C SER A 190 16.60 5.67 -17.98
N LEU A 191 17.54 5.74 -17.03
CA LEU A 191 17.92 4.57 -16.22
C LEU A 191 16.74 4.04 -15.39
N GLN A 192 15.80 4.93 -15.02
CA GLN A 192 14.59 4.57 -14.31
C GLN A 192 13.70 3.67 -15.17
N GLU A 193 13.41 4.04 -16.42
CA GLU A 193 12.62 3.21 -17.34
C GLU A 193 13.26 1.84 -17.58
N ALA A 194 14.58 1.77 -17.69
CA ALA A 194 15.29 0.50 -17.80
C ALA A 194 15.14 -0.34 -16.51
N SER A 195 15.14 0.30 -15.34
CA SER A 195 14.95 -0.36 -14.04
C SER A 195 13.54 -0.89 -13.88
N ASP A 196 12.54 -0.12 -14.32
CA ASP A 196 11.14 -0.54 -14.32
C ASP A 196 10.96 -1.74 -15.27
N LEU A 197 11.52 -1.69 -16.49
CA LEU A 197 11.50 -2.83 -17.41
C LEU A 197 12.18 -4.07 -16.80
N ALA A 198 13.37 -3.91 -16.19
CA ALA A 198 14.08 -5.02 -15.55
C ALA A 198 13.30 -5.62 -14.37
N LEU A 199 12.61 -4.79 -13.59
CA LEU A 199 11.74 -5.23 -12.51
C LEU A 199 10.60 -6.09 -13.06
N VAL A 200 9.92 -5.63 -14.11
CA VAL A 200 8.78 -6.37 -14.64
C VAL A 200 9.21 -7.67 -15.33
N LEU A 201 10.32 -7.64 -16.08
CA LEU A 201 10.90 -8.87 -16.65
C LEU A 201 11.20 -9.92 -15.58
N ARG A 202 11.69 -9.49 -14.39
CA ARG A 202 11.96 -10.37 -13.24
C ARG A 202 10.72 -10.83 -12.49
N ALA A 203 9.70 -9.99 -12.39
CA ALA A 203 8.45 -10.33 -11.70
C ALA A 203 7.73 -11.50 -12.39
N GLY A 204 8.01 -11.72 -13.68
CA GLY A 204 7.42 -12.78 -14.48
C GLY A 204 5.92 -12.53 -14.71
N ALA A 205 5.25 -13.50 -15.33
CA ALA A 205 3.80 -13.47 -15.41
C ALA A 205 3.21 -13.78 -14.03
N LEU A 206 2.40 -12.89 -13.48
CA LEU A 206 1.59 -13.21 -12.31
C LEU A 206 0.70 -14.42 -12.64
N PRO A 207 0.63 -15.47 -11.79
CA PRO A 207 -0.15 -16.68 -12.09
C PRO A 207 -1.66 -16.43 -12.27
N ALA A 208 -2.15 -15.31 -11.74
CA ALA A 208 -3.55 -14.92 -11.80
C ALA A 208 -3.67 -13.38 -11.81
N PRO A 209 -4.75 -12.82 -12.40
CA PRO A 209 -5.01 -11.40 -12.35
C PRO A 209 -5.24 -10.95 -10.90
N LEU A 210 -4.46 -9.98 -10.44
CA LEU A 210 -4.64 -9.35 -9.15
C LEU A 210 -5.60 -8.17 -9.29
N SER A 211 -6.51 -8.02 -8.34
CA SER A 211 -7.33 -6.82 -8.19
C SER A 211 -6.97 -6.15 -6.87
N ILE A 212 -6.85 -4.83 -6.88
CA ILE A 212 -6.59 -4.05 -5.67
C ILE A 212 -7.92 -3.97 -4.91
N ILE A 213 -8.00 -4.64 -3.76
CA ILE A 213 -9.22 -4.66 -2.92
C ILE A 213 -9.29 -3.40 -2.05
N GLU A 214 -8.14 -2.94 -1.56
CA GLU A 214 -8.03 -1.74 -0.73
C GLU A 214 -6.63 -1.15 -0.89
N GLU A 215 -6.55 0.16 -1.13
CA GLU A 215 -5.30 0.91 -1.17
C GLU A 215 -5.40 2.07 -0.17
N ARG A 216 -4.43 2.15 0.75
CA ARG A 216 -4.29 3.27 1.67
C ARG A 216 -2.91 3.87 1.51
N THR A 217 -2.87 5.04 0.90
CA THR A 217 -1.62 5.79 0.69
C THR A 217 -1.59 6.95 1.68
N ILE A 218 -0.70 6.85 2.67
CA ILE A 218 -0.48 7.89 3.67
C ILE A 218 0.78 8.67 3.27
N GLY A 219 0.62 9.97 3.04
CA GLY A 219 1.73 10.86 2.73
C GLY A 219 2.69 11.01 3.91
N PRO A 220 4.01 11.06 3.70
CA PRO A 220 4.99 11.24 4.78
C PRO A 220 4.76 12.50 5.62
N SER A 221 4.27 13.59 5.01
CA SER A 221 3.96 14.84 5.70
C SER A 221 2.82 14.69 6.71
N LEU A 222 1.72 14.04 6.32
CA LEU A 222 0.58 13.78 7.21
C LEU A 222 0.98 12.92 8.42
N GLY A 223 1.88 11.95 8.21
CA GLY A 223 2.46 11.16 9.30
C GLY A 223 3.29 12.01 10.26
N ALA A 224 4.18 12.85 9.73
CA ALA A 224 5.04 13.71 10.54
C ALA A 224 4.24 14.74 11.35
N ASP A 225 3.25 15.39 10.73
CA ASP A 225 2.38 16.36 11.39
C ASP A 225 1.57 15.69 12.50
N SER A 226 0.98 14.53 12.23
CA SER A 226 0.20 13.79 13.24
C SER A 226 1.06 13.37 14.44
N ILE A 227 2.31 12.95 14.21
CA ILE A 227 3.25 12.62 15.29
C ILE A 227 3.56 13.87 16.11
N LYS A 228 3.83 15.01 15.46
CA LYS A 228 4.15 16.26 16.14
C LYS A 228 2.97 16.75 17.00
N ASP A 229 1.76 16.72 16.44
CA ASP A 229 0.54 17.12 17.14
C ASP A 229 0.25 16.16 18.31
N GLY A 230 0.43 14.85 18.09
CA GLY A 230 0.29 13.83 19.13
C GLY A 230 1.28 14.02 20.28
N VAL A 231 2.56 14.23 19.99
CA VAL A 231 3.58 14.51 21.00
C VAL A 231 3.26 15.80 21.74
N THR A 232 2.84 16.86 21.04
CA THR A 232 2.47 18.13 21.67
C THR A 232 1.28 17.96 22.62
N ALA A 233 0.22 17.28 22.18
CA ALA A 233 -0.93 16.96 23.01
C ALA A 233 -0.54 16.11 24.24
N GLY A 234 0.35 15.12 24.06
CA GLY A 234 0.87 14.31 25.14
C GLY A 234 1.66 15.11 26.17
N VAL A 235 2.55 16.00 25.72
CA VAL A 235 3.32 16.90 26.61
C VAL A 235 2.39 17.83 27.38
N VAL A 236 1.42 18.45 26.72
CA VAL A 236 0.43 19.31 27.38
C VAL A 236 -0.37 18.52 28.43
N GLY A 237 -0.79 17.29 28.10
CA GLY A 237 -1.47 16.39 29.02
C GLY A 237 -0.64 16.07 30.27
N VAL A 238 0.63 15.67 30.08
CA VAL A 238 1.55 15.39 31.19
C VAL A 238 1.75 16.62 32.07
N VAL A 239 1.97 17.79 31.48
CA VAL A 239 2.17 19.04 32.24
C VAL A 239 0.93 19.37 33.07
N LEU A 240 -0.27 19.24 32.49
CA LEU A 240 -1.52 19.52 33.20
C LEU A 240 -1.73 18.55 34.38
N VAL A 241 -1.42 17.27 34.18
CA VAL A 241 -1.44 16.25 35.24
C VAL A 241 -0.43 16.58 36.35
N VAL A 242 0.79 16.97 36.01
CA VAL A 242 1.82 17.39 36.98
C VAL A 242 1.34 18.59 37.81
N VAL A 243 0.75 19.59 37.16
CA VAL A 243 0.22 20.79 37.84
C VAL A 243 -0.88 20.43 38.83
N ILE A 244 -1.83 19.58 38.44
CA ILE A 244 -2.92 19.12 39.32
C ILE A 244 -2.34 18.33 40.51
N MET A 245 -1.42 17.40 40.26
CA MET A 245 -0.83 16.57 41.32
C MET A 245 -0.05 17.40 42.33
N VAL A 246 0.81 18.32 41.88
CA VAL A 246 1.58 19.19 42.78
C VAL A 246 0.69 20.20 43.47
N GLY A 247 -0.33 20.74 42.79
CA GLY A 247 -1.26 21.71 43.35
C GLY A 247 -2.13 21.13 44.47
N TYR A 248 -2.72 19.96 44.24
CA TYR A 248 -3.65 19.33 45.19
C TYR A 248 -2.90 18.55 46.29
N TYR A 249 -1.93 17.72 45.92
CA TYR A 249 -1.22 16.81 46.85
C TYR A 249 0.14 17.32 47.34
N ARG A 250 0.55 18.54 46.97
CA ARG A 250 1.78 19.21 47.43
C ARG A 250 3.01 18.29 47.35
N MET A 251 3.59 17.92 48.49
CA MET A 251 4.81 17.11 48.56
C MET A 251 4.58 15.65 48.15
N SER A 252 3.42 15.08 48.47
CA SER A 252 2.99 13.76 48.00
C SER A 252 2.80 13.75 46.48
N GLY A 253 2.29 14.85 45.94
CA GLY A 253 2.21 15.10 44.50
C GLY A 253 3.57 15.11 43.82
N ALA A 254 4.58 15.76 44.42
CA ALA A 254 5.94 15.78 43.88
C ALA A 254 6.57 14.37 43.81
N LEU A 255 6.32 13.53 44.81
CA LEU A 255 6.76 12.13 44.80
C LEU A 255 6.06 11.32 43.69
N ALA A 256 4.76 11.54 43.47
CA ALA A 256 4.02 10.92 42.37
C ALA A 256 4.55 11.34 40.99
N VAL A 257 4.97 12.59 40.82
CA VAL A 257 5.57 13.08 39.56
C VAL A 257 6.93 12.43 39.29
N ALA A 258 7.74 12.22 40.33
CA ALA A 258 8.99 11.46 40.21
C ALA A 258 8.73 10.02 39.76
N ALA A 259 7.73 9.35 40.35
CA ALA A 259 7.31 8.02 39.94
C ALA A 259 6.76 7.99 38.51
N LEU A 260 5.99 9.01 38.10
CA LEU A 260 5.47 9.16 36.74
C LEU A 260 6.60 9.23 35.69
N THR A 261 7.72 9.87 36.03
CA THR A 261 8.88 9.93 35.14
C THR A 261 9.47 8.53 34.90
N LEU A 262 9.62 7.75 35.97
CA LEU A 262 10.11 6.37 35.88
C LEU A 262 9.12 5.46 35.16
N TYR A 263 7.83 5.67 35.38
CA TYR A 263 6.75 5.02 34.64
C TYR A 263 6.86 5.24 33.11
N CYS A 264 7.04 6.49 32.68
CA CYS A 264 7.22 6.81 31.26
C CYS A 264 8.44 6.07 30.68
N LEU A 265 9.53 6.04 31.45
CA LEU A 265 10.75 5.34 31.05
C LEU A 265 10.55 3.82 30.93
N PHE A 266 9.87 3.19 31.90
CA PHE A 266 9.54 1.76 31.84
C PHE A 266 8.62 1.41 30.68
N THR A 267 7.63 2.25 30.40
CA THR A 267 6.70 2.01 29.29
C THR A 267 7.42 2.10 27.94
N LEU A 268 8.26 3.12 27.74
CA LEU A 268 9.07 3.26 26.52
C LEU A 268 10.12 2.15 26.39
N ALA A 269 10.78 1.77 27.49
CA ALA A 269 11.73 0.66 27.52
C ALA A 269 11.05 -0.67 27.18
N GLY A 270 9.84 -0.90 27.69
CA GLY A 270 9.03 -2.08 27.35
C GLY A 270 8.71 -2.15 25.87
N LEU A 271 8.21 -1.05 25.28
CA LEU A 271 7.95 -0.99 23.84
C LEU A 271 9.20 -1.29 23.01
N ALA A 272 10.34 -0.68 23.37
CA ALA A 272 11.60 -0.87 22.68
C ALA A 272 12.14 -2.31 22.82
N ALA A 273 12.03 -2.92 23.99
CA ALA A 273 12.52 -4.28 24.27
C ALA A 273 11.81 -5.34 23.43
N PHE A 274 10.51 -5.17 23.17
CA PHE A 274 9.73 -6.08 22.33
C PHE A 274 9.70 -5.69 20.84
N GLY A 275 10.41 -4.62 20.45
CA GLY A 275 10.47 -4.15 19.06
C GLY A 275 9.15 -3.59 18.54
N PHE A 276 8.25 -3.15 19.41
CA PHE A 276 6.98 -2.56 19.00
C PHE A 276 7.17 -1.12 18.53
N THR A 277 6.54 -0.79 17.42
CA THR A 277 6.58 0.56 16.86
C THR A 277 5.52 1.43 17.52
N LEU A 278 5.91 2.65 17.91
CA LEU A 278 4.98 3.64 18.44
C LEU A 278 4.21 4.28 17.29
N THR A 279 3.02 3.75 17.02
CA THR A 279 2.09 4.31 16.02
C THR A 279 1.31 5.49 16.59
N LEU A 280 0.59 6.24 15.74
CA LEU A 280 -0.24 7.35 16.20
C LEU A 280 -1.31 6.90 17.23
N PRO A 281 -2.07 5.81 17.02
CA PRO A 281 -2.92 5.28 18.08
C PRO A 281 -2.13 4.74 19.27
N GLY A 282 -0.94 4.16 19.06
CA GLY A 282 -0.05 3.78 20.16
C GLY A 282 0.25 4.96 21.08
N LEU A 283 0.55 6.13 20.53
CA LEU A 283 0.77 7.36 21.29
C LEU A 283 -0.48 7.79 22.08
N ALA A 284 -1.67 7.66 21.50
CA ALA A 284 -2.92 7.91 22.24
C ALA A 284 -3.09 6.93 23.42
N GLY A 285 -2.74 5.66 23.24
CA GLY A 285 -2.73 4.64 24.30
C GLY A 285 -1.73 4.97 25.41
N PHE A 286 -0.56 5.49 25.06
CA PHE A 286 0.45 5.96 26.02
C PHE A 286 -0.08 7.13 26.87
N VAL A 287 -0.67 8.14 26.24
CA VAL A 287 -1.25 9.30 26.94
C VAL A 287 -2.41 8.88 27.85
N LEU A 288 -3.28 7.96 27.40
CA LEU A 288 -4.34 7.41 28.23
C LEU A 288 -3.78 6.67 29.46
N SER A 289 -2.70 5.91 29.26
CA SER A 289 -2.08 5.12 30.33
C SER A 289 -1.39 6.01 31.39
N ILE A 290 -0.91 7.20 31.02
CA ILE A 290 -0.44 8.22 31.98
C ILE A 290 -1.56 8.62 32.94
N GLY A 291 -2.78 8.87 32.44
CA GLY A 291 -3.92 9.21 33.29
C GLY A 291 -4.26 8.09 34.28
N ILE A 292 -4.29 6.85 33.80
CA ILE A 292 -4.54 5.66 34.63
C ILE A 292 -3.42 5.47 35.67
N ALA A 293 -2.16 5.70 35.30
CA ALA A 293 -1.03 5.59 36.21
C ALA A 293 -1.10 6.61 37.36
N VAL A 294 -1.62 7.81 37.09
CA VAL A 294 -1.81 8.84 38.11
C VAL A 294 -3.02 8.57 39.00
N ASP A 295 -4.12 8.07 38.44
CA ASP A 295 -5.32 7.69 39.20
C ASP A 295 -5.01 6.65 40.29
N ALA A 296 -4.17 5.65 39.98
CA ALA A 296 -3.70 4.68 40.98
C ALA A 296 -2.96 5.35 42.15
N ASN A 297 -2.15 6.38 41.89
CA ASN A 297 -1.46 7.13 42.94
C ASN A 297 -2.42 7.98 43.78
N VAL A 298 -3.41 8.59 43.15
CA VAL A 298 -4.47 9.37 43.83
C VAL A 298 -5.25 8.48 44.78
N LEU A 299 -5.67 7.28 44.34
CA LEU A 299 -6.42 6.34 45.16
C LEU A 299 -5.63 5.89 46.40
N ILE A 300 -4.32 5.67 46.25
CA ILE A 300 -3.42 5.38 47.38
C ILE A 300 -3.38 6.57 48.35
N PHE A 301 -3.22 7.80 47.85
CA PHE A 301 -3.11 8.98 48.70
C PHE A 301 -4.38 9.29 49.47
N GLU A 302 -5.54 9.19 48.83
CA GLU A 302 -6.82 9.33 49.52
C GLU A 302 -7.00 8.25 50.57
N ARG A 303 -6.63 7.00 50.28
CA ARG A 303 -6.71 5.93 51.29
C ARG A 303 -5.79 6.19 52.48
N ILE A 304 -4.56 6.66 52.25
CA ILE A 304 -3.64 7.05 53.33
C ILE A 304 -4.24 8.20 54.15
N ARG A 305 -4.82 9.21 53.48
CA ARG A 305 -5.50 10.34 54.14
C ARG A 305 -6.67 9.88 55.00
N GLU A 306 -7.49 8.94 54.51
CA GLU A 306 -8.58 8.34 55.29
C GLU A 306 -8.04 7.65 56.55
N GLU A 307 -7.01 6.80 56.44
CA GLU A 307 -6.44 6.10 57.60
C GLU A 307 -5.81 7.07 58.63
N LEU A 308 -5.25 8.21 58.19
CA LEU A 308 -4.77 9.27 59.07
C LEU A 308 -5.90 9.98 59.83
N VAL A 309 -7.04 10.24 59.15
CA VAL A 309 -8.22 10.84 59.79
C VAL A 309 -8.80 9.92 60.87
N HIS A 310 -8.65 8.60 60.72
CA HIS A 310 -9.02 7.61 61.74
C HIS A 310 -8.02 7.53 62.92
N GLY A 311 -7.03 8.43 62.98
CA GLY A 311 -6.11 8.56 64.11
C GLY A 311 -4.94 7.58 64.12
N LYS A 312 -4.69 6.88 63.01
CA LYS A 312 -3.54 5.97 62.89
C LYS A 312 -2.23 6.77 62.80
N SER A 313 -1.14 6.18 63.30
CA SER A 313 0.19 6.77 63.16
C SER A 313 0.61 6.80 61.69
N LEU A 314 1.47 7.76 61.32
CA LEU A 314 1.84 8.04 59.93
C LEU A 314 2.36 6.80 59.18
N ARG A 315 3.21 5.99 59.81
CA ARG A 315 3.73 4.74 59.24
C ARG A 315 2.63 3.71 59.01
N LEU A 316 1.75 3.53 60.00
CA LEU A 316 0.69 2.54 59.96
C LEU A 316 -0.42 2.94 58.95
N ALA A 317 -0.72 4.23 58.85
CA ALA A 317 -1.65 4.76 57.84
C ALA A 317 -1.13 4.59 56.41
N VAL A 318 0.19 4.71 56.20
CA VAL A 318 0.81 4.41 54.90
C VAL A 318 0.68 2.92 54.57
N ASP A 319 1.10 2.03 55.47
CA ASP A 319 1.05 0.59 55.22
C ASP A 319 -0.40 0.09 54.98
N ASP A 320 -1.34 0.50 55.82
CA ASP A 320 -2.77 0.15 55.65
C ASP A 320 -3.38 0.81 54.41
N GLY A 321 -2.98 2.04 54.09
CA GLY A 321 -3.42 2.75 52.90
C GLY A 321 -3.05 2.01 51.62
N PHE A 322 -1.81 1.54 51.52
CA PHE A 322 -1.36 0.72 50.39
C PHE A 322 -2.07 -0.64 50.35
N LEU A 323 -2.25 -1.31 51.49
CA LEU A 323 -2.92 -2.62 51.54
C LEU A 323 -4.39 -2.53 51.09
N HIS A 324 -5.14 -1.53 51.55
CA HIS A 324 -6.55 -1.36 51.19
C HIS A 324 -6.73 -0.84 49.76
N ALA A 325 -5.83 0.02 49.27
CA ALA A 325 -5.89 0.51 47.89
C ALA A 325 -5.55 -0.56 46.84
N MET A 326 -4.73 -1.56 47.21
CA MET A 326 -4.19 -2.54 46.26
C MET A 326 -5.28 -3.35 45.54
N ASN A 327 -6.32 -3.79 46.25
CA ASN A 327 -7.40 -4.59 45.64
C ASN A 327 -8.13 -3.80 44.56
N ALA A 328 -8.48 -2.54 44.84
CA ALA A 328 -9.17 -1.68 43.87
C ALA A 328 -8.29 -1.38 42.63
N ILE A 329 -6.99 -1.17 42.83
CA ILE A 329 -6.04 -0.90 41.73
C ILE A 329 -5.87 -2.13 40.85
N VAL A 330 -5.71 -3.32 41.46
CA VAL A 330 -5.56 -4.57 40.72
C VAL A 330 -6.83 -4.86 39.92
N ASP A 331 -8.02 -4.73 40.52
CA ASP A 331 -9.28 -5.01 39.85
C ASP A 331 -9.51 -4.09 38.64
N SER A 332 -9.26 -2.78 38.80
CA SER A 332 -9.38 -1.79 37.71
C SER A 332 -8.39 -2.06 36.57
N ASN A 333 -7.14 -2.38 36.89
CA ASN A 333 -6.11 -2.68 35.91
C ASN A 333 -6.37 -4.00 35.18
N VAL A 334 -6.82 -5.05 35.88
CA VAL A 334 -7.17 -6.34 35.27
C VAL A 334 -8.32 -6.19 34.28
N SER A 335 -9.37 -5.42 34.64
CA SER A 335 -10.46 -5.08 33.72
C SER A 335 -9.93 -4.40 32.45
N THR A 336 -9.05 -3.41 32.61
CA THR A 336 -8.51 -2.64 31.48
C THR A 336 -7.59 -3.49 30.60
N VAL A 337 -6.76 -4.36 31.20
CA VAL A 337 -5.93 -5.32 30.46
C VAL A 337 -6.80 -6.29 29.67
N LEU A 338 -7.91 -6.78 30.23
CA LEU A 338 -8.82 -7.67 29.51
C LEU A 338 -9.42 -6.98 28.28
N THR A 339 -9.84 -5.71 28.41
CA THR A 339 -10.30 -4.91 27.27
C THR A 339 -9.20 -4.73 26.23
N ALA A 340 -7.98 -4.43 26.66
CA ALA A 340 -6.85 -4.27 25.76
C ALA A 340 -6.49 -5.58 25.03
N LEU A 341 -6.59 -6.74 25.69
CA LEU A 341 -6.38 -8.05 25.05
C LEU A 341 -7.42 -8.35 23.98
N ILE A 342 -8.69 -7.98 24.21
CA ILE A 342 -9.74 -8.11 23.20
C ILE A 342 -9.46 -7.19 22.01
N LEU A 343 -9.06 -5.93 22.27
CA LEU A 343 -8.67 -4.98 21.22
C LEU A 343 -7.47 -5.48 20.42
N TYR A 344 -6.51 -6.14 21.06
CA TYR A 344 -5.36 -6.74 20.37
C TYR A 344 -5.76 -7.94 19.50
N ALA A 345 -6.63 -8.81 20.01
CA ALA A 345 -7.06 -10.02 19.31
C ALA A 345 -7.99 -9.74 18.12
N VAL A 346 -8.88 -8.75 18.24
CA VAL A 346 -9.90 -8.42 17.22
C VAL A 346 -9.48 -7.22 16.36
N GLY A 347 -8.67 -6.32 16.90
CA GLY A 347 -8.23 -5.12 16.19
C GLY A 347 -7.25 -5.43 15.07
N THR A 348 -7.18 -4.54 14.09
CA THR A 348 -6.22 -4.62 12.99
C THR A 348 -5.24 -3.45 13.03
N GLY A 349 -3.98 -3.71 12.66
CA GLY A 349 -2.93 -2.72 12.44
C GLY A 349 -2.84 -1.64 13.52
N PRO A 350 -3.39 -0.42 13.29
CA PRO A 350 -3.30 0.68 14.26
C PRO A 350 -3.94 0.39 15.63
N VAL A 351 -5.05 -0.37 15.67
CA VAL A 351 -5.74 -0.70 16.93
C VAL A 351 -4.90 -1.65 17.78
N GLN A 352 -4.15 -2.56 17.16
CA GLN A 352 -3.23 -3.46 17.87
C GLN A 352 -2.09 -2.68 18.53
N GLY A 353 -1.56 -1.65 17.86
CA GLY A 353 -0.54 -0.77 18.43
C GLY A 353 -1.04 0.01 19.66
N PHE A 354 -2.28 0.50 19.63
CA PHE A 354 -2.93 1.09 20.80
C PHE A 354 -3.03 0.08 21.96
N ALA A 355 -3.52 -1.13 21.68
CA ALA A 355 -3.72 -2.16 22.69
C ALA A 355 -2.42 -2.61 23.37
N ILE A 356 -1.35 -2.83 22.60
CA ILE A 356 -0.03 -3.20 23.15
C ILE A 356 0.51 -2.10 24.06
N THR A 357 0.41 -0.84 23.62
CA THR A 357 0.90 0.30 24.41
C THR A 357 0.13 0.42 25.73
N LEU A 358 -1.18 0.19 25.71
CA LEU A 358 -2.02 0.18 26.91
C LEU A 358 -1.65 -0.98 27.87
N ILE A 359 -1.40 -2.19 27.36
CA ILE A 359 -1.02 -3.35 28.20
C ILE A 359 0.33 -3.10 28.89
N ILE A 360 1.34 -2.66 28.12
CA ILE A 360 2.68 -2.35 28.68
C ILE A 360 2.57 -1.18 29.66
N GLY A 361 1.78 -0.17 29.32
CA GLY A 361 1.48 0.96 30.21
C GLY A 361 0.86 0.49 31.53
N ILE A 362 -0.12 -0.40 31.53
CA ILE A 362 -0.73 -0.88 32.78
C ILE A 362 0.27 -1.71 33.60
N ALA A 363 1.06 -2.56 32.96
CA ALA A 363 2.10 -3.32 33.65
C ALA A 363 3.13 -2.39 34.32
N ALA A 364 3.59 -1.37 33.59
CA ALA A 364 4.51 -0.36 34.11
C ALA A 364 3.89 0.49 35.23
N SER A 365 2.60 0.82 35.14
CA SER A 365 1.90 1.62 36.15
C SER A 365 1.73 0.85 37.45
N MET A 366 1.42 -0.44 37.38
CA MET A 366 1.35 -1.31 38.57
C MET A 366 2.69 -1.39 39.29
N VAL A 367 3.79 -1.58 38.55
CA VAL A 367 5.14 -1.59 39.14
C VAL A 367 5.46 -0.22 39.77
N SER A 368 5.13 0.87 39.07
CA SER A 368 5.37 2.22 39.58
C SER A 368 4.58 2.52 40.85
N ALA A 369 3.27 2.26 40.87
CA ALA A 369 2.42 2.55 42.02
C ALA A 369 2.77 1.68 43.25
N ILE A 370 2.97 0.37 43.04
CA ILE A 370 3.15 -0.58 44.15
C ILE A 370 4.57 -0.53 44.72
N PHE A 371 5.58 -0.46 43.86
CA PHE A 371 6.98 -0.50 44.30
C PHE A 371 7.58 0.90 44.39
N VAL A 372 7.52 1.69 43.32
CA VAL A 372 8.27 2.95 43.23
C VAL A 372 7.70 3.99 44.20
N VAL A 373 6.38 4.23 44.15
CA VAL A 373 5.74 5.22 45.03
C VAL A 373 5.86 4.79 46.49
N LYS A 374 5.60 3.51 46.82
CA LYS A 374 5.76 3.00 48.19
C LYS A 374 7.18 3.20 48.71
N THR A 375 8.20 2.82 47.93
CA THR A 375 9.60 2.99 48.33
C THR A 375 9.97 4.46 48.49
N LEU A 376 9.53 5.34 47.58
CA LEU A 376 9.77 6.77 47.69
C LEU A 376 9.12 7.38 48.94
N PHE A 377 7.88 6.97 49.26
CA PHE A 377 7.18 7.40 50.47
C PHE A 377 7.88 6.95 51.74
N LEU A 378 8.25 5.67 51.83
CA LEU A 378 8.94 5.12 53.00
C LEU A 378 10.33 5.74 53.18
N MET A 379 11.06 5.97 52.09
CA MET A 379 12.36 6.65 52.13
C MET A 379 12.22 8.09 52.62
N TRP A 380 11.24 8.83 52.10
CA TRP A 380 10.96 10.20 52.53
C TRP A 380 10.58 10.28 54.01
N LEU A 381 9.76 9.34 54.49
CA LEU A 381 9.35 9.25 55.89
C LEU A 381 10.52 8.92 56.81
N ASN A 382 11.47 8.09 56.37
CA ASN A 382 12.68 7.78 57.13
C ASN A 382 13.67 8.96 57.22
N TRP A 383 13.67 9.86 56.24
CA TRP A 383 14.47 11.10 56.29
C TRP A 383 13.85 12.21 57.14
N ARG A 384 12.56 12.13 57.50
CA ARG A 384 11.89 13.10 58.38
C ARG A 384 11.09 12.41 59.50
N PRO A 385 11.78 11.88 60.53
CA PRO A 385 11.14 11.08 61.59
C PRO A 385 10.16 11.86 62.49
N ASP A 386 10.24 13.20 62.54
CA ASP A 386 9.44 14.04 63.44
C ASP A 386 8.13 14.59 62.82
N MET A 387 7.70 14.09 61.65
CA MET A 387 6.48 14.63 61.01
C MET A 387 5.20 13.98 61.54
N VAL A 388 4.39 14.81 62.22
CA VAL A 388 3.07 14.44 62.77
C VAL A 388 1.95 14.62 61.73
N THR A 389 2.19 15.38 60.66
CA THR A 389 1.19 15.67 59.62
C THR A 389 1.78 15.50 58.22
N LEU A 390 1.18 14.63 57.41
CA LEU A 390 1.47 14.53 55.97
C LEU A 390 0.73 15.67 55.26
N SER A 391 1.42 16.45 54.41
CA SER A 391 0.73 17.37 53.49
C SER A 391 0.16 16.55 52.32
N ILE A 392 -0.85 15.73 52.60
CA ILE A 392 -1.75 15.12 51.61
C ILE A 392 -3.01 15.97 51.61
#